data_AF-A0A2V2SI06-F1
#
_entry.id   AF-A0A2V2SI06-F1
#
_cell.length_a   1.000
_cell.length_b   1.000
_cell.length_c   1.000
_cell.angle_alpha   90.00
_cell.angle_beta   90.00
_cell.angle_gamma   90.00
#
_symmetry.space_group_name_H-M   'P 1'
#
loop_
_entity.id
_entity.type
_entity.pdbx_description
1 polymer ?
#
loop_
_entity_poly.entity_id
_entity_poly.type
_entity_poly.pdbx_seq_one_letter_code
_entity_poly.pdbx_strand_id
1 'polypeptide(L)'
;MSQKFSIYWYQQGPEFKQAFLYNLRDNDVQQGGKIPLGAIIQGSVGLVAAEAEVFGWTGKLVPFNANRRCEWQGYELPCMASPALPAGKVSGGILRDWNYAVAAITSDQVKSMAESLKIPVVKTPEGTWVINVELARFERQGAGRRATLI
;
A
#
# COMPACT_ATOMS: atom_id res chain seq x y z
N MET A 1 18.19 -11.65 15.29
CA MET A 1 17.88 -10.81 14.12
C MET A 1 17.94 -9.38 14.58
N SER A 2 18.79 -8.54 13.98
CA SER A 2 18.76 -7.09 14.23
C SER A 2 17.40 -6.55 13.80
N GLN A 3 16.76 -5.74 14.65
CA GLN A 3 15.51 -5.09 14.31
C GLN A 3 15.80 -4.12 13.14
N LYS A 4 15.22 -4.38 11.96
CA LYS A 4 15.51 -3.62 10.72
C LYS A 4 14.97 -2.19 10.78
N PHE A 5 13.88 -1.98 11.52
CA PHE A 5 13.19 -0.70 11.69
C PHE A 5 12.97 -0.44 13.18
N SER A 6 13.11 0.81 13.60
CA SER A 6 12.91 1.22 15.00
C SER A 6 11.45 1.63 15.25
N ILE A 7 10.79 2.19 14.23
CA ILE A 7 9.42 2.69 14.34
C ILE A 7 8.50 1.95 13.38
N TYR A 8 7.34 1.54 13.90
CA TYR A 8 6.20 1.04 13.16
C TYR A 8 5.02 1.97 13.44
N TRP A 9 4.70 2.86 12.49
CA TRP A 9 3.79 3.99 12.75
C TRP A 9 2.39 3.57 13.21
N TYR A 10 1.87 2.45 12.70
CA TYR A 10 0.59 1.89 13.14
C TYR A 10 0.55 1.47 14.63
N GLN A 11 1.73 1.27 15.25
CA GLN A 11 1.86 0.97 16.69
C GLN A 11 2.01 2.24 17.53
N GLN A 12 2.45 3.34 16.92
CA GLN A 12 2.68 4.62 17.60
C GLN A 12 1.41 5.47 17.71
N GLY A 13 0.49 5.36 16.74
CA GLY A 13 -0.75 6.14 16.72
C GLY A 13 -1.92 5.38 16.08
N PRO A 14 -3.11 5.39 16.71
CA PRO A 14 -4.31 4.74 16.15
C PRO A 14 -4.72 5.32 14.79
N GLU A 15 -4.40 6.58 14.50
CA GLU A 15 -4.70 7.27 13.24
C GLU A 15 -4.00 6.59 12.04
N PHE A 16 -2.76 6.11 12.20
CA PHE A 16 -2.05 5.38 11.16
C PHE A 16 -2.68 4.01 10.90
N LYS A 17 -3.17 3.36 11.95
CA LYS A 17 -3.90 2.09 11.85
C LYS A 17 -5.22 2.28 11.11
N GLN A 18 -5.96 3.34 11.46
CA GLN A 18 -7.23 3.70 10.84
C GLN A 18 -7.08 4.05 9.35
N ALA A 19 -6.03 4.79 8.99
CA ALA A 19 -5.72 5.14 7.61
C ALA A 19 -5.04 3.99 6.81
N PHE A 20 -4.92 2.80 7.40
CA PHE A 20 -4.32 1.61 6.81
C PHE A 20 -2.84 1.78 6.41
N LEU A 21 -2.10 2.62 7.13
CA LEU A 21 -0.69 2.96 6.88
C LEU A 21 0.28 1.98 7.56
N TYR A 22 -0.02 0.68 7.51
CA TYR A 22 0.70 -0.37 8.25
C TYR A 22 2.17 -0.56 7.85
N ASN A 23 2.61 0.04 6.75
CA ASN A 23 3.95 -0.18 6.17
C ASN A 23 4.83 1.06 6.18
N LEU A 24 4.36 2.12 6.82
CA LEU A 24 5.23 3.25 7.12
C LEU A 24 6.13 2.87 8.29
N ARG A 25 7.43 3.12 8.14
CA ARG A 25 8.50 2.88 9.11
C ARG A 25 9.29 4.16 9.34
N ASP A 26 10.03 4.20 10.45
CA ASP A 26 11.09 5.19 10.71
C ASP A 26 10.74 6.60 10.19
N ASN A 27 11.47 7.08 9.17
CA ASN A 27 11.36 8.44 8.63
C ASN A 27 10.34 8.60 7.49
N ASP A 28 9.45 7.62 7.28
CA ASP A 28 8.44 7.67 6.20
C ASP A 28 7.41 8.78 6.39
N VAL A 29 7.24 9.28 7.62
CA VAL A 29 6.41 10.44 7.96
C VAL A 29 7.12 11.38 8.93
N GLN A 30 6.68 12.64 8.94
CA GLN A 30 7.19 13.71 9.79
C GLN A 30 6.03 14.45 10.46
N GLN A 31 6.27 14.99 11.65
CA GLN A 31 5.27 15.79 12.35
C GLN A 31 4.99 17.11 11.61
N GLY A 32 3.74 17.55 11.68
CA GLY A 32 3.21 18.75 11.03
C GLY A 32 2.41 18.43 9.76
N GLY A 33 1.42 19.29 9.46
CA GLY A 33 0.62 19.21 8.24
C GLY A 33 -0.52 18.18 8.28
N LYS A 34 -0.80 17.55 7.13
CA LYS A 34 -1.87 16.56 6.93
C LYS A 34 -1.53 15.60 5.80
N ILE A 35 -1.88 14.32 5.96
CA ILE A 35 -1.97 13.33 4.88
C ILE A 35 -3.46 13.22 4.47
N PRO A 36 -3.84 13.64 3.26
CA PRO A 36 -5.20 13.54 2.77
C PRO A 36 -5.63 12.10 2.49
N LEU A 37 -6.94 11.83 2.57
CA LEU A 37 -7.55 10.61 2.04
C LEU A 37 -7.17 10.44 0.57
N GLY A 38 -6.79 9.22 0.18
CA GLY A 38 -6.42 8.91 -1.21
C GLY A 38 -5.06 9.40 -1.66
N ALA A 39 -4.32 10.12 -0.81
CA ALA A 39 -2.92 10.38 -1.08
C ALA A 39 -2.13 9.06 -1.07
N ILE A 40 -1.21 8.90 -2.02
CA ILE A 40 -0.26 7.77 -2.03
C ILE A 40 1.04 8.23 -1.40
N ILE A 41 1.48 7.50 -0.39
CA ILE A 41 2.70 7.77 0.37
C ILE A 41 3.77 6.78 -0.05
N GLN A 42 4.93 7.29 -0.44
CA GLN A 42 6.13 6.49 -0.66
C GLN A 42 6.81 6.20 0.68
N GLY A 43 6.70 4.96 1.14
CA GLY A 43 7.41 4.45 2.30
C GLY A 43 8.67 3.68 1.94
N SER A 44 9.45 3.36 2.96
CA SER A 44 10.71 2.62 2.90
C SER A 44 10.57 1.16 2.47
N VAL A 45 9.38 0.56 2.59
CA VAL A 45 9.08 -0.85 2.28
C VAL A 45 7.94 -1.01 1.26
N GLY A 46 7.48 0.07 0.64
CA GLY A 46 6.37 0.00 -0.31
C GLY A 46 5.66 1.32 -0.52
N LEU A 47 4.50 1.22 -1.16
CA LEU A 47 3.57 2.34 -1.37
C LEU A 47 2.25 2.00 -0.70
N VAL A 48 1.64 3.00 -0.08
CA VAL A 48 0.33 2.89 0.56
C VAL A 48 -0.54 4.07 0.12
N ALA A 49 -1.79 3.81 -0.23
CA ALA A 49 -2.83 4.82 -0.35
C ALA A 49 -3.49 5.02 1.02
N ALA A 50 -3.62 6.26 1.48
CA ALA A 50 -4.27 6.54 2.76
C ALA A 50 -5.78 6.25 2.67
N GLU A 51 -6.28 5.31 3.48
CA GLU A 51 -7.70 4.93 3.54
C GLU A 51 -8.53 5.87 4.45
N ALA A 52 -7.85 6.79 5.15
CA ALA A 52 -8.45 7.86 5.93
C ALA A 52 -7.49 9.07 5.99
N GLU A 53 -8.01 10.22 6.40
CA GLU A 53 -7.17 11.41 6.63
C GLU A 53 -6.36 11.27 7.92
N VAL A 54 -5.12 11.77 7.93
CA VAL A 54 -4.24 11.79 9.11
C VAL A 54 -3.76 13.22 9.34
N PHE A 55 -4.15 13.81 10.48
CA PHE A 55 -3.80 15.19 10.85
C PHE A 55 -2.51 15.26 11.66
N GLY A 56 -1.76 16.35 11.53
CA GLY A 56 -0.53 16.58 12.28
C GLY A 56 0.68 15.81 11.74
N TRP A 57 0.54 15.19 10.56
CA TRP A 57 1.56 14.37 9.94
C TRP A 57 1.64 14.64 8.43
N THR A 58 2.85 14.53 7.90
CA THR A 58 3.14 14.60 6.45
C THR A 58 4.01 13.42 6.06
N GLY A 59 3.95 13.04 4.78
CA GLY A 59 4.80 12.01 4.20
C GLY A 59 5.17 12.39 2.78
N LYS A 60 6.01 11.59 2.13
CA LYS A 60 6.37 11.79 0.73
C LYS A 60 5.22 11.37 -0.18
N LEU A 61 4.40 12.33 -0.59
CA LEU A 61 3.28 12.08 -1.49
C LEU A 61 3.77 11.91 -2.93
N VAL A 62 3.18 10.95 -3.64
CA VAL A 62 3.46 10.69 -5.06
C VAL A 62 2.15 10.47 -5.81
N PRO A 63 2.06 10.84 -7.11
CA PRO A 63 0.91 10.46 -7.93
C PRO A 63 0.92 8.96 -8.19
N PHE A 64 -0.26 8.38 -8.44
CA PHE A 64 -0.37 7.02 -8.93
C PHE A 64 0.27 6.92 -10.32
N ASN A 65 1.28 6.07 -10.44
CA ASN A 65 1.91 5.76 -11.72
C ASN A 65 2.30 4.28 -11.76
N ALA A 66 1.47 3.46 -12.40
CA ALA A 66 1.69 2.01 -12.46
C ALA A 66 3.06 1.68 -13.06
N ASN A 67 3.86 0.90 -12.32
CA ASN A 67 5.21 0.50 -12.70
C ASN A 67 5.40 -1.03 -12.73
N ARG A 68 4.35 -1.76 -12.37
CA ARG A 68 4.28 -3.22 -12.31
C ARG A 68 2.87 -3.68 -12.67
N ARG A 69 2.71 -4.99 -12.82
CA ARG A 69 1.42 -5.66 -12.83
C ARG A 69 1.39 -6.65 -11.69
N CYS A 70 0.21 -6.88 -11.16
CA CYS A 70 -0.01 -7.94 -10.18
C CYS A 70 -1.28 -8.72 -10.48
N GLU A 71 -1.28 -9.98 -10.09
CA GLU A 71 -2.48 -10.78 -10.01
C GLU A 71 -3.07 -10.67 -8.59
N TRP A 72 -4.31 -10.22 -8.50
CA TRP A 72 -5.05 -10.09 -7.25
C TRP A 72 -6.45 -10.70 -7.40
N GLN A 73 -6.77 -11.72 -6.60
CA GLN A 73 -8.04 -12.47 -6.69
C GLN A 73 -8.38 -12.96 -8.12
N GLY A 74 -7.36 -13.38 -8.88
CA GLY A 74 -7.52 -13.83 -10.28
C GLY A 74 -7.63 -12.71 -11.32
N TYR A 75 -7.55 -11.44 -10.90
CA TYR A 75 -7.53 -10.29 -11.81
C TYR A 75 -6.11 -9.78 -11.99
N GLU A 76 -5.72 -9.55 -13.24
CA GLU A 76 -4.50 -8.83 -13.56
C GLU A 76 -4.76 -7.32 -13.47
N LEU A 77 -4.06 -6.65 -12.56
CA LEU A 77 -4.21 -5.22 -12.29
C LEU A 77 -2.89 -4.48 -12.56
N PRO A 78 -2.94 -3.27 -13.15
CA PRO A 78 -1.83 -2.33 -13.06
C PRO A 78 -1.59 -1.98 -11.59
N CYS A 79 -0.34 -2.05 -11.15
CA CYS A 79 0.00 -1.69 -9.78
C CYS A 79 1.27 -0.86 -9.69
N MET A 80 1.35 -0.12 -8.61
CA MET A 80 2.49 0.67 -8.23
C MET A 80 3.14 0.01 -7.02
N ALA A 81 4.34 -0.54 -7.20
CA ALA A 81 5.18 -1.09 -6.14
C ALA A 81 6.39 -0.17 -5.87
N SER A 82 7.12 -0.44 -4.78
CA SER A 82 8.36 0.29 -4.48
C SER A 82 9.27 0.35 -5.71
N PRO A 83 9.75 1.54 -6.12
CA PRO A 83 10.70 1.67 -7.23
C PRO A 83 12.02 0.92 -6.99
N ALA A 84 12.37 0.66 -5.71
CA ALA A 84 13.57 -0.08 -5.33
C ALA A 84 13.40 -1.60 -5.46
N LEU A 85 12.18 -2.10 -5.73
CA LEU A 85 11.95 -3.51 -5.95
C LEU A 85 12.56 -3.94 -7.31
N PRO A 86 13.40 -4.98 -7.36
CA PRO A 86 14.00 -5.46 -8.60
C PRO A 86 12.96 -5.77 -9.69
N ALA A 87 13.34 -5.54 -10.94
CA ALA A 87 12.52 -5.93 -12.09
C ALA A 87 12.57 -7.47 -12.31
N GLY A 88 11.50 -8.04 -12.85
CA GLY A 88 11.39 -9.46 -13.17
C GLY A 88 10.94 -10.35 -12.00
N LYS A 89 11.19 -11.67 -12.10
CA LYS A 89 10.78 -12.64 -11.08
C LYS A 89 11.51 -12.37 -9.77
N VAL A 90 10.75 -12.05 -8.73
CA VAL A 90 11.27 -11.74 -7.39
C VAL A 90 11.18 -12.99 -6.50
N SER A 91 12.27 -13.31 -5.80
CA SER A 91 12.26 -14.40 -4.81
C SER A 91 11.48 -14.00 -3.55
N GLY A 92 10.97 -14.98 -2.81
CA GLY A 92 10.25 -14.71 -1.56
C GLY A 92 11.07 -14.01 -0.48
N GLY A 93 12.41 -14.07 -0.54
CA GLY A 93 13.29 -13.36 0.40
C GLY A 93 13.26 -11.84 0.18
N ILE A 94 13.31 -11.41 -1.08
CA ILE A 94 13.27 -9.99 -1.45
C ILE A 94 11.89 -9.39 -1.12
N LEU A 95 10.81 -10.14 -1.32
CA LEU A 95 9.45 -9.68 -0.99
C LEU A 95 9.22 -9.47 0.52
N ARG A 96 10.06 -10.02 1.41
CA ARG A 96 9.96 -9.72 2.85
C ARG A 96 10.26 -8.26 3.16
N ASP A 97 11.14 -7.66 2.36
CA ASP A 97 11.55 -6.27 2.52
C ASP A 97 10.57 -5.30 1.83
N TRP A 98 9.70 -5.82 0.96
CA TRP A 98 8.79 -5.06 0.12
C TRP A 98 7.43 -5.74 0.09
N ASN A 99 6.57 -5.39 1.03
CA ASN A 99 5.34 -6.14 1.28
C ASN A 99 4.08 -5.47 0.74
N TYR A 100 4.15 -4.25 0.21
CA TYR A 100 2.97 -3.50 -0.22
C TYR A 100 3.09 -2.92 -1.63
N ALA A 101 1.96 -2.90 -2.31
CA ALA A 101 1.73 -2.19 -3.55
C ALA A 101 0.34 -1.55 -3.55
N VAL A 102 0.15 -0.56 -4.42
CA VAL A 102 -1.14 0.07 -4.68
C VAL A 102 -1.63 -0.43 -6.04
N ALA A 103 -2.77 -1.09 -6.12
CA ALA A 103 -3.33 -1.61 -7.37
C ALA A 103 -4.47 -0.71 -7.85
N ALA A 104 -4.51 -0.43 -9.16
CA ALA A 104 -5.60 0.29 -9.78
C ALA A 104 -6.84 -0.60 -9.95
N ILE A 105 -8.01 -0.03 -9.73
CA ILE A 105 -9.29 -0.64 -10.09
C ILE A 105 -9.67 -0.18 -11.49
N THR A 106 -9.63 -1.12 -12.43
CA THR A 106 -9.87 -0.87 -13.85
C THR A 106 -11.27 -1.26 -14.30
N SER A 107 -12.09 -1.88 -13.44
CA SER A 107 -13.45 -2.28 -13.78
C SER A 107 -14.38 -2.35 -12.55
N ASP A 108 -15.69 -2.28 -12.80
CA ASP A 108 -16.70 -2.38 -11.75
C ASP A 108 -16.70 -3.76 -11.07
N GLN A 109 -16.34 -4.83 -11.79
CA GLN A 109 -16.23 -6.17 -11.19
C GLN A 109 -15.16 -6.22 -10.11
N VAL A 110 -14.00 -5.59 -10.34
CA VAL A 110 -12.90 -5.53 -9.37
C VAL A 110 -13.32 -4.67 -8.17
N LYS A 111 -14.05 -3.58 -8.42
CA LYS A 111 -14.63 -2.75 -7.35
C LYS A 111 -15.60 -3.55 -6.47
N SER A 112 -16.56 -4.24 -7.06
CA SER A 112 -17.53 -5.07 -6.33
C SER A 112 -16.84 -6.21 -5.57
N MET A 113 -15.78 -6.80 -6.13
CA MET A 113 -14.95 -7.79 -5.43
C MET A 113 -14.31 -7.18 -4.18
N ALA A 114 -13.65 -6.02 -4.29
CA ALA A 114 -13.04 -5.34 -3.14
C ALA A 114 -14.06 -5.01 -2.04
N GLU A 115 -15.23 -4.49 -2.43
CA GLU A 115 -16.33 -4.18 -1.51
C GLU A 115 -16.85 -5.45 -0.79
N SER A 116 -17.01 -6.56 -1.51
CA SER A 116 -17.43 -7.84 -0.91
C SER A 116 -16.45 -8.38 0.14
N LEU A 117 -15.16 -8.09 -0.05
CA LEU A 117 -14.08 -8.45 0.88
C LEU A 117 -13.86 -7.40 1.98
N LYS A 118 -14.69 -6.35 2.02
CA LYS A 118 -14.59 -5.21 2.95
C LYS A 118 -13.23 -4.50 2.86
N ILE A 119 -12.66 -4.45 1.66
CA ILE A 119 -11.42 -3.72 1.36
C ILE A 119 -11.83 -2.33 0.84
N PRO A 120 -11.42 -1.23 1.50
CA PRO A 120 -11.73 0.11 1.05
C PRO A 120 -11.12 0.40 -0.32
N VAL A 121 -11.97 0.89 -1.21
CA VAL A 121 -11.61 1.42 -2.52
C VAL A 121 -11.43 2.93 -2.37
N VAL A 122 -10.25 3.43 -2.70
CA VAL A 122 -9.89 4.83 -2.46
C VAL A 122 -9.75 5.56 -3.78
N LYS A 123 -10.27 6.79 -3.86
CA LYS A 123 -10.06 7.68 -5.02
C LYS A 123 -8.86 8.57 -4.76
N THR A 124 -7.88 8.52 -5.64
CA THR A 124 -6.72 9.42 -5.63
C THR A 124 -7.10 10.84 -6.07
N PRO A 125 -6.30 11.88 -5.77
CA PRO A 125 -6.54 13.25 -6.22
C PRO A 125 -6.68 13.40 -7.75
N GLU A 126 -5.97 12.58 -8.51
CA GLU A 126 -6.01 12.48 -9.97
C GLU A 126 -7.22 11.69 -10.51
N GLY A 127 -8.05 11.15 -9.63
CA GLY A 127 -9.31 10.51 -9.97
C GLY A 127 -9.24 9.01 -10.22
N THR A 128 -8.06 8.38 -10.11
CA THR A 128 -7.88 6.92 -10.21
C THR A 128 -8.38 6.24 -8.94
N TRP A 129 -9.19 5.19 -9.10
CA TRP A 129 -9.58 4.31 -8.01
C TRP A 129 -8.50 3.27 -7.74
N VAL A 130 -8.12 3.10 -6.49
CA VAL A 130 -7.04 2.21 -6.08
C VAL A 130 -7.38 1.43 -4.81
N ILE A 131 -6.66 0.34 -4.60
CA ILE A 131 -6.67 -0.44 -3.35
C ILE A 131 -5.23 -0.71 -2.89
N ASN A 132 -5.05 -0.76 -1.56
CA ASN A 132 -3.83 -1.30 -0.98
C ASN A 132 -3.83 -2.82 -1.06
N VAL A 133 -2.77 -3.38 -1.66
CA VAL A 133 -2.55 -4.81 -1.73
C VAL A 133 -1.20 -5.19 -1.11
N GLU A 134 -1.19 -6.33 -0.43
CA GLU A 134 0.02 -6.95 0.10
C GLU A 134 0.63 -7.86 -0.95
N LEU A 135 1.95 -7.87 -1.09
CA LEU A 135 2.63 -8.82 -1.95
C LEU A 135 2.75 -10.18 -1.24
N ALA A 136 2.26 -11.24 -1.86
CA ALA A 136 2.15 -12.56 -1.24
C ALA A 136 3.52 -13.16 -0.90
N ARG A 137 3.87 -13.19 0.40
CA ARG A 137 4.58 -14.29 1.10
C ARG A 137 4.76 -14.16 2.62
N PHE A 138 4.37 -13.06 3.29
CA PHE A 138 4.48 -12.94 4.77
C PHE A 138 3.24 -12.32 5.44
N GLU A 139 2.87 -12.93 6.59
CA GLU A 139 1.80 -12.68 7.58
C GLU A 139 0.41 -12.16 7.14
N ARG A 140 -0.60 -12.40 7.98
CA ARG A 140 -2.02 -12.20 7.71
C ARG A 140 -2.44 -10.81 8.19
N GLN A 141 -2.35 -9.75 7.37
CA GLN A 141 -3.06 -8.50 7.69
C GLN A 141 -4.51 -8.46 7.17
N GLY A 142 -4.96 -9.55 6.55
CA GLY A 142 -6.37 -9.79 6.24
C GLY A 142 -6.55 -10.77 5.09
N ALA A 143 -7.60 -11.59 5.14
CA ALA A 143 -8.02 -12.35 3.96
C ALA A 143 -8.40 -11.36 2.85
N GLY A 144 -7.93 -11.58 1.62
CA GLY A 144 -8.36 -10.81 0.45
C GLY A 144 -7.41 -9.71 -0.05
N ARG A 145 -6.43 -9.21 0.74
CA ARG A 145 -5.54 -8.12 0.28
C ARG A 145 -4.29 -8.59 -0.46
N ARG A 146 -4.07 -9.89 -0.59
CA ARG A 146 -2.83 -10.45 -1.17
C ARG A 146 -2.86 -10.47 -2.69
N ALA A 147 -1.80 -9.95 -3.29
CA ALA A 147 -1.52 -9.97 -4.71
C ALA A 147 -0.16 -10.62 -4.98
N THR A 148 0.03 -11.14 -6.19
CA THR A 148 1.31 -11.68 -6.67
C THR A 148 1.82 -10.77 -7.77
N LEU A 149 3.07 -10.29 -7.68
CA LEU A 149 3.67 -9.59 -8.82
C LEU A 149 3.92 -10.56 -9.97
N ILE A 150 3.58 -10.14 -11.19
CA ILE A 150 3.72 -10.92 -12.43
C ILE A 150 4.78 -10.32 -13.36
#